data_AF-S8D5F2-F1
#
_entry.id   AF-S8D5F2-F1
#
_cell.length_a   1.000
_cell.length_b   1.000
_cell.length_c   1.000
_cell.angle_alpha   90.00
_cell.angle_beta   90.00
_cell.angle_gamma   90.00
#
_symmetry.space_group_name_H-M   'P 1'
#
loop_
_entity.id
_entity.type
_entity.pdbx_description
1 polymer ?
#
loop_
_entity_poly.entity_id
_entity_poly.type
_entity_poly.pdbx_seq_one_letter_code
_entity_poly.pdbx_strand_id
1 'polypeptide(L)'
;MCLEAMDSDPINRIRSRVLVESLEPLGDELLAYFAERKISEGTLRRNNVMQVADRKGTIAFAYKRNGLFVGCKYRTVDEKRFWQARNTEKVLYGLDDIVGADAIVIVEGEIDKLSLEEAGYCNCVSVPAGAPQTVSSKELPPIDQ
;
A
#
# COMPACT_ATOMS: atom_id res chain seq x y z
N MET A 1 -0.83 -43.72 -3.67
CA MET A 1 -1.63 -42.47 -3.60
C MET A 1 -0.93 -41.55 -2.62
N CYS A 2 -0.11 -40.62 -3.11
CA CYS A 2 0.45 -39.55 -2.29
C CYS A 2 -0.24 -38.28 -2.75
N LEU A 3 -0.99 -37.66 -1.84
CA LEU A 3 -1.65 -36.37 -2.05
C LEU A 3 -0.57 -35.32 -2.31
N GLU A 4 -0.62 -34.69 -3.48
CA GLU A 4 0.11 -33.45 -3.73
C GLU A 4 -0.47 -32.38 -2.81
N ALA A 5 0.36 -31.83 -1.94
CA ALA A 5 -0.01 -30.72 -1.08
C ALA A 5 -0.34 -29.52 -1.98
N MET A 6 -1.58 -29.05 -1.89
CA MET A 6 -2.00 -27.79 -2.51
C MET A 6 -1.24 -26.66 -1.81
N ASP A 7 -0.30 -26.08 -2.54
CA ASP A 7 0.52 -24.94 -2.14
C ASP A 7 -0.40 -23.71 -1.93
N SER A 8 -0.75 -23.46 -0.66
CA SER A 8 -1.85 -22.56 -0.27
C SER A 8 -1.42 -21.12 0.03
N ASP A 9 -0.20 -20.71 -0.36
CA ASP A 9 0.29 -19.37 -0.08
C ASP A 9 0.28 -18.48 -1.34
N PRO A 10 -0.74 -17.61 -1.52
CA PRO A 10 -0.86 -16.76 -2.70
C PRO A 10 0.30 -15.77 -2.87
N ILE A 11 1.12 -15.57 -1.84
CA ILE A 11 2.33 -14.73 -1.87
C ILE A 11 3.44 -15.38 -2.74
N ASN A 12 3.54 -16.71 -2.77
CA ASN A 12 4.66 -17.40 -3.41
C ASN A 12 4.56 -17.49 -4.95
N ARG A 13 3.36 -17.32 -5.52
CA ARG A 13 3.10 -17.49 -6.96
C ARG A 13 3.55 -16.27 -7.81
N ILE A 14 3.93 -15.16 -7.19
CA ILE A 14 4.24 -13.86 -7.83
C ILE A 14 5.75 -13.58 -7.80
N ARG A 15 6.59 -14.59 -8.07
CA ARG A 15 8.06 -14.42 -8.06
C ARG A 15 8.68 -13.92 -9.37
N SER A 16 7.92 -13.59 -10.42
CA SER A 16 8.56 -13.40 -11.73
C SER A 16 9.00 -11.97 -12.10
N ARG A 17 8.61 -10.88 -11.43
CA ARG A 17 9.03 -9.51 -11.87
C ARG A 17 9.28 -8.43 -10.82
N VAL A 18 8.55 -8.40 -9.70
CA VAL A 18 8.70 -7.34 -8.69
C VAL A 18 9.76 -7.72 -7.66
N LEU A 19 10.77 -6.87 -7.47
CA LEU A 19 11.81 -7.08 -6.46
C LEU A 19 11.43 -6.36 -5.17
N VAL A 20 11.01 -7.14 -4.18
CA VAL A 20 10.57 -6.65 -2.87
C VAL A 20 11.51 -7.08 -1.75
N GLU A 21 11.60 -6.25 -0.72
CA GLU A 21 12.19 -6.64 0.57
C GLU A 21 11.34 -7.73 1.24
N SER A 22 11.93 -8.54 2.12
CA SER A 22 11.21 -9.60 2.86
C SER A 22 10.17 -8.97 3.78
N LEU A 23 8.90 -9.35 3.63
CA LEU A 23 7.78 -8.78 4.38
C LEU A 23 7.26 -9.75 5.43
N GLU A 24 6.88 -9.22 6.58
CA GLU A 24 6.25 -9.97 7.68
C GLU A 24 5.11 -9.16 8.32
N PRO A 25 4.24 -9.79 9.14
CA PRO A 25 3.21 -9.09 9.89
C PRO A 25 3.78 -8.00 10.79
N LEU A 26 2.97 -6.97 11.08
CA LEU A 26 3.37 -5.89 11.98
C LEU A 26 3.62 -6.41 13.40
N GLY A 27 4.77 -6.06 13.97
CA GLY A 27 5.08 -6.27 15.38
C GLY A 27 4.54 -5.16 16.28
N ASP A 28 4.61 -5.40 17.59
CA ASP A 28 4.04 -4.53 18.63
C ASP A 28 4.42 -3.05 18.51
N GLU A 29 5.67 -2.76 18.12
CA GLU A 29 6.15 -1.39 17.95
C GLU A 29 5.40 -0.62 16.85
N LEU A 30 5.19 -1.26 15.68
CA LEU A 30 4.46 -0.63 14.59
C LEU A 30 2.95 -0.64 14.83
N LEU A 31 2.43 -1.65 15.52
CA LEU A 31 1.04 -1.65 15.99
C LEU A 31 0.78 -0.47 16.94
N ALA A 32 1.69 -0.21 17.89
CA ALA A 32 1.61 0.94 18.78
C ALA A 32 1.67 2.26 18.01
N TYR A 33 2.59 2.38 17.03
CA TYR A 33 2.69 3.55 16.16
C TYR A 33 1.37 3.88 15.42
N PHE A 34 0.67 2.86 14.92
CA PHE A 34 -0.62 3.04 14.25
C PHE A 34 -1.78 3.28 15.24
N ALA A 35 -1.73 2.67 16.43
CA ALA A 35 -2.71 2.91 17.48
C ALA A 35 -2.70 4.37 17.98
N GLU A 36 -1.52 5.00 18.08
CA GLU A 36 -1.39 6.44 18.36
C GLU A 36 -2.11 7.30 17.31
N ARG A 37 -2.13 6.83 16.05
CA ARG A 37 -2.81 7.46 14.90
C ARG A 37 -4.27 7.07 14.78
N LYS A 38 -4.81 6.31 15.75
CA LYS A 38 -6.19 5.82 15.75
C LYS A 38 -6.51 4.93 14.55
N ILE A 39 -5.53 4.18 14.07
CA ILE A 39 -5.71 3.16 13.02
C ILE A 39 -5.69 1.79 13.69
N SER A 40 -6.76 1.04 13.52
CA SER A 40 -6.96 -0.29 14.09
C SER A 40 -6.17 -1.36 13.34
N GLU A 41 -5.82 -2.44 14.04
CA GLU A 41 -5.20 -3.61 13.41
C GLU A 41 -6.09 -4.23 12.31
N GLY A 42 -7.42 -4.15 12.47
CA GLY A 42 -8.37 -4.62 11.47
C GLY A 42 -8.19 -3.88 10.13
N THR A 43 -8.09 -2.55 10.18
CA THR A 43 -7.82 -1.71 9.01
C THR A 43 -6.45 -2.02 8.42
N LEU A 44 -5.39 -2.11 9.24
CA LEU A 44 -4.04 -2.46 8.77
C LEU A 44 -4.02 -3.79 8.02
N ARG A 45 -4.69 -4.82 8.57
CA ARG A 45 -4.78 -6.14 7.96
C ARG A 45 -5.57 -6.12 6.65
N ARG A 46 -6.74 -5.48 6.59
CA ARG A 46 -7.54 -5.36 5.35
C ARG A 46 -6.72 -4.70 4.23
N ASN A 47 -5.89 -3.74 4.63
CA ASN A 47 -5.05 -2.96 3.74
C ASN A 47 -3.72 -3.61 3.35
N ASN A 48 -3.38 -4.76 3.91
CA ASN A 48 -2.08 -5.41 3.67
C ASN A 48 -0.90 -4.51 4.07
N VAL A 49 -1.04 -3.78 5.19
CA VAL A 49 0.09 -3.09 5.81
C VAL A 49 0.95 -4.12 6.54
N MET A 50 2.23 -4.13 6.20
CA MET A 50 3.22 -5.09 6.69
C MET A 50 4.46 -4.34 7.19
N GLN A 51 5.46 -5.08 7.65
CA GLN A 51 6.80 -4.54 7.94
C GLN A 51 7.88 -5.29 7.18
N VAL A 52 9.07 -4.70 7.09
CA VAL A 52 10.24 -5.37 6.54
C VAL A 52 10.93 -6.17 7.66
N ALA A 53 11.07 -7.49 7.45
CA ALA A 53 11.60 -8.41 8.47
C ALA A 53 13.00 -8.02 8.97
N ASP A 54 13.90 -7.68 8.05
CA ASP A 54 15.30 -7.37 8.37
C ASP A 54 15.57 -5.87 8.59
N ARG A 55 14.52 -5.03 8.69
CA ARG A 55 14.66 -3.58 8.87
C ARG A 55 13.61 -3.03 9.82
N LYS A 56 13.99 -2.98 11.10
CA LYS A 56 13.19 -2.40 12.19
C LYS A 56 12.61 -1.02 11.83
N GLY A 57 11.38 -0.77 12.25
CA GLY A 57 10.71 0.53 12.08
C GLY A 57 10.35 0.86 10.63
N THR A 58 10.37 -0.12 9.72
CA THR A 58 10.01 0.07 8.30
C THR A 58 8.64 -0.50 8.01
N ILE A 59 7.72 0.39 7.70
CA ILE A 59 6.36 0.08 7.25
C ILE A 59 6.40 -0.23 5.76
N ALA A 60 5.70 -1.28 5.34
CA ALA A 60 5.50 -1.69 3.97
C ALA A 60 4.01 -1.61 3.59
N PHE A 61 3.70 -0.80 2.59
CA PHE A 61 2.37 -0.69 1.99
C PHE A 61 2.35 -1.56 0.72
N ALA A 62 1.63 -2.69 0.76
CA ALA A 62 1.54 -3.63 -0.35
C ALA A 62 0.46 -3.23 -1.35
N TYR A 63 0.86 -2.95 -2.59
CA TYR A 63 -0.04 -2.58 -3.68
C TYR A 63 -0.55 -3.84 -4.36
N LYS A 64 -1.87 -3.90 -4.55
CA LYS A 64 -2.55 -5.02 -5.20
C LYS A 64 -3.41 -4.57 -6.38
N ARG A 65 -3.56 -5.47 -7.35
CA ARG A 65 -4.50 -5.38 -8.46
C ARG A 65 -5.10 -6.76 -8.69
N ASN A 66 -6.43 -6.87 -8.64
CA ASN A 66 -7.17 -8.12 -8.72
C ASN A 66 -6.67 -9.16 -7.69
N GLY A 67 -6.38 -8.71 -6.46
CA GLY A 67 -5.82 -9.53 -5.39
C GLY A 67 -4.34 -9.90 -5.56
N LEU A 68 -3.74 -9.61 -6.72
CA LEU A 68 -2.33 -9.91 -7.01
C LEU A 68 -1.43 -8.76 -6.57
N PHE A 69 -0.32 -9.10 -5.93
CA PHE A 69 0.70 -8.15 -5.54
C PHE A 69 1.44 -7.57 -6.76
N VAL A 70 1.47 -6.24 -6.88
CA VAL A 70 2.08 -5.54 -8.04
C VAL A 70 3.14 -4.50 -7.63
N GLY A 71 3.27 -4.22 -6.34
CA GLY A 71 4.33 -3.35 -5.83
C GLY A 71 4.30 -3.13 -4.33
N CYS A 72 5.32 -2.43 -3.85
CA CYS A 72 5.41 -2.04 -2.46
C CYS A 72 6.04 -0.66 -2.32
N LYS A 73 5.48 0.14 -1.42
CA LYS A 73 6.07 1.39 -0.98
C LYS A 73 6.43 1.25 0.49
N TYR A 74 7.60 1.74 0.82
CA TYR A 74 8.17 1.61 2.14
C TYR A 74 8.30 2.98 2.80
N ARG A 75 8.20 3.01 4.12
CA ARG A 75 8.41 4.20 4.93
C ARG A 75 9.11 3.86 6.23
N THR A 76 10.19 4.55 6.58
CA THR A 76 10.72 4.51 7.96
C THR A 76 9.89 5.37 8.90
N VAL A 77 9.64 4.90 10.12
CA VAL A 77 8.91 5.65 11.15
C VAL A 77 9.69 6.89 11.58
N ASP A 78 10.97 6.73 11.91
CA ASP A 78 11.82 7.77 12.51
C ASP A 78 12.18 8.87 11.51
N GLU A 79 12.87 8.49 10.43
CA GLU A 79 13.37 9.44 9.43
C GLU A 79 12.30 9.86 8.40
N LYS A 80 11.13 9.21 8.41
CA LYS A 80 10.04 9.41 7.43
C LYS A 80 10.54 9.31 5.98
N ARG A 81 11.50 8.43 5.74
CA ARG A 81 12.05 8.21 4.39
C ARG A 81 11.18 7.26 3.63
N PHE A 82 10.95 7.58 2.35
CA PHE A 82 10.11 6.79 1.47
C PHE A 82 10.93 6.22 0.31
N TRP A 83 10.64 4.98 -0.05
CA TRP A 83 11.14 4.36 -1.28
C TRP A 83 10.14 3.33 -1.79
N GLN A 84 10.35 2.84 -3.01
CA GLN A 84 9.48 1.86 -3.64
C GLN A 84 10.30 0.68 -4.14
N ALA A 85 9.67 -0.50 -4.15
CA ALA A 85 10.21 -1.69 -4.78
C ALA A 85 10.54 -1.41 -6.26
N ARG A 86 11.50 -2.15 -6.81
CA ARG A 86 11.87 -2.01 -8.23
C ARG A 86 10.94 -2.83 -9.10
N ASN A 87 10.79 -2.40 -10.36
CA ASN A 87 9.95 -3.06 -11.37
C ASN A 87 8.48 -3.20 -10.95
N THR A 88 7.95 -2.17 -10.27
CA THR A 88 6.55 -2.09 -9.85
C THR A 88 5.69 -1.43 -10.91
N GLU A 89 4.41 -1.80 -10.93
CA GLU A 89 3.41 -1.04 -11.67
C GLU A 89 3.05 0.24 -10.93
N LYS A 90 2.86 1.35 -11.66
CA LYS A 90 2.32 2.58 -11.08
C LYS A 90 0.80 2.46 -10.96
N VAL A 91 0.35 2.00 -9.80
CA VAL A 91 -1.08 1.80 -9.49
C VAL A 91 -1.48 2.55 -8.23
N LEU A 92 -2.77 2.80 -8.04
CA LEU A 92 -3.29 3.37 -6.81
C LEU A 92 -3.22 2.34 -5.67
N TYR A 93 -2.92 2.79 -4.46
CA TYR A 93 -3.01 1.93 -3.27
C TYR A 93 -4.49 1.73 -2.91
N GLY A 94 -4.92 0.48 -2.72
CA GLY A 94 -6.34 0.16 -2.53
C GLY A 94 -7.15 0.06 -3.83
N LEU A 95 -6.51 -0.12 -4.99
CA LEU A 95 -7.19 -0.19 -6.29
C LEU A 95 -8.36 -1.18 -6.33
N ASP A 96 -8.25 -2.29 -5.62
CA ASP A 96 -9.29 -3.32 -5.56
C ASP A 96 -10.51 -2.88 -4.73
N ASP A 97 -10.37 -1.90 -3.84
CA ASP A 97 -11.45 -1.40 -2.97
C ASP A 97 -12.46 -0.50 -3.71
N ILE A 98 -12.10 0.00 -4.89
CA ILE A 98 -12.95 0.92 -5.67
C ILE A 98 -13.66 0.24 -6.84
N VAL A 99 -13.50 -1.08 -7.00
CA VAL A 99 -14.15 -1.82 -8.08
C VAL A 99 -15.67 -1.76 -7.89
N GLY A 100 -16.36 -1.17 -8.87
CA GLY A 100 -17.83 -1.03 -8.86
C GLY A 100 -18.35 0.11 -7.99
N ALA A 101 -17.50 0.99 -7.47
CA ALA A 101 -17.93 2.16 -6.71
C ALA A 101 -18.42 3.29 -7.64
N ASP A 102 -19.56 3.91 -7.32
CA ASP A 102 -20.11 5.05 -8.07
C ASP A 102 -19.31 6.35 -7.86
N ALA A 103 -18.65 6.46 -6.70
CA ALA A 103 -17.79 7.57 -6.33
C ALA A 103 -16.56 7.03 -5.61
N ILE A 104 -15.42 7.70 -5.79
CA ILE A 104 -14.16 7.34 -5.14
C ILE A 104 -13.54 8.56 -4.46
N VAL A 105 -12.85 8.32 -3.34
CA VAL A 105 -12.02 9.33 -2.68
C VAL A 105 -10.56 9.06 -3.01
N ILE A 106 -9.85 10.08 -3.49
CA ILE A 106 -8.42 9.99 -3.79
C ILE A 106 -7.68 10.88 -2.80
N VAL A 107 -6.74 10.30 -2.06
CA VAL A 107 -5.88 11.00 -1.11
C VAL A 107 -4.41 10.93 -1.54
N GLU A 108 -3.59 11.78 -0.92
CA GLU A 108 -2.17 11.84 -1.23
C GLU A 108 -1.40 10.64 -0.66
N GLY A 109 -1.60 10.33 0.63
CA GLY A 109 -0.79 9.36 1.34
C GLY A 109 -1.50 8.05 1.67
N GLU A 110 -0.71 6.99 1.85
CA GLU A 110 -1.22 5.68 2.25
C GLU A 110 -1.86 5.72 3.65
N ILE A 111 -1.32 6.53 4.57
CA ILE A 111 -1.88 6.70 5.92
C ILE A 111 -3.23 7.43 5.87
N ASP A 112 -3.38 8.43 5.00
CA ASP A 112 -4.65 9.15 4.84
C ASP A 112 -5.76 8.20 4.34
N LYS A 113 -5.39 7.25 3.47
CA LYS A 113 -6.29 6.20 3.00
C LYS A 113 -6.76 5.32 4.17
N LEU A 114 -5.84 4.94 5.07
CA LEU A 114 -6.19 4.20 6.28
C LEU A 114 -7.10 5.01 7.20
N SER A 115 -6.84 6.32 7.35
CA SER A 115 -7.66 7.21 8.18
C SER A 115 -9.08 7.36 7.65
N LEU A 116 -9.27 7.42 6.33
CA LEU A 116 -10.61 7.46 5.73
C LEU A 116 -11.36 6.14 5.91
N GLU A 117 -10.66 5.02 5.88
CA GLU A 117 -11.26 3.72 6.14
C GLU A 117 -11.73 3.59 7.60
N GLU A 118 -10.95 4.07 8.57
CA GLU A 118 -11.40 4.20 9.97
C GLU A 118 -12.64 5.08 10.12
N ALA A 119 -12.79 6.10 9.26
CA ALA A 119 -13.98 6.94 9.19
C ALA A 119 -15.17 6.31 8.44
N GLY A 120 -15.04 5.06 7.98
CA GLY A 120 -16.09 4.31 7.28
C GLY A 120 -16.09 4.43 5.76
N TYR A 121 -15.07 5.06 5.16
CA TYR A 121 -14.95 5.23 3.71
C TYR A 121 -13.98 4.21 3.11
N CYS A 122 -14.51 3.05 2.73
CA CYS A 122 -13.72 1.99 2.09
C CYS A 122 -13.43 2.25 0.61
N ASN A 123 -14.20 3.09 -0.07
CA ASN A 123 -14.02 3.50 -1.47
C ASN A 123 -12.92 4.57 -1.64
N CYS A 124 -11.79 4.39 -0.94
CA CYS A 124 -10.69 5.33 -0.91
C CYS A 124 -9.40 4.71 -1.44
N VAL A 125 -8.62 5.51 -2.16
CA VAL A 125 -7.30 5.14 -2.71
C VAL A 125 -6.27 6.23 -2.50
N SER A 126 -4.99 5.87 -2.43
CA SER A 126 -3.89 6.84 -2.45
C SER A 126 -3.09 6.81 -3.75
N VAL A 127 -2.56 7.97 -4.14
CA VAL A 127 -1.68 8.08 -5.32
C VAL A 127 -0.32 7.41 -5.06
N PRO A 128 0.30 6.74 -6.05
CA PRO A 128 1.57 6.04 -5.86
C PRO A 128 2.77 6.97 -5.67
N ALA A 129 2.69 8.18 -6.23
CA ALA A 129 3.66 9.24 -6.06
C ALA A 129 2.87 10.47 -5.60
N GLY A 130 3.13 10.92 -4.36
CA GLY A 130 2.50 12.11 -3.79
C GLY A 130 2.84 13.38 -4.59
N ALA A 131 2.44 14.54 -4.08
CA ALA A 131 2.68 15.78 -4.78
C ALA A 131 4.19 16.04 -4.94
N PRO A 132 4.65 16.50 -6.12
CA PRO A 132 6.05 16.91 -6.28
C PRO A 132 6.34 18.12 -5.38
N GLN A 133 7.57 18.19 -4.86
CA GLN A 133 8.00 19.31 -4.01
C GLN A 133 7.93 20.68 -4.71
N THR A 134 8.03 20.67 -6.04
CA THR A 134 7.95 21.86 -6.88
C THR A 134 6.82 21.70 -7.87
N VAL A 135 6.02 22.76 -8.03
CA VAL A 135 5.03 22.83 -9.11
C VAL A 135 5.74 22.84 -10.45
N SER A 136 5.13 22.20 -11.44
CA SER A 136 5.63 22.23 -12.82
C SER A 136 5.56 23.67 -13.36
N SER A 137 6.63 24.13 -14.01
CA SER A 137 6.62 25.38 -14.78
C SER A 137 5.96 25.27 -16.15
N LYS A 138 5.56 24.05 -16.54
CA LYS A 138 4.82 23.83 -17.80
C LYS A 138 3.43 24.41 -17.69
N GLU A 139 2.97 25.05 -18.76
CA GLU A 139 1.59 25.48 -18.92
C GLU A 139 0.64 24.29 -18.72
N LEU A 140 -0.51 24.55 -18.08
CA LEU A 140 -1.55 23.55 -17.93
C LEU A 140 -2.03 23.13 -19.33
N PRO A 141 -2.38 21.85 -19.53
CA PRO A 141 -3.06 21.45 -20.74
C PRO A 141 -4.32 22.31 -20.94
N PRO A 142 -4.73 22.55 -22.20
CA PRO A 142 -5.97 23.25 -22.49
C PRO A 142 -7.14 22.62 -21.73
N ILE A 143 -8.11 23.45 -21.33
CA ILE A 143 -9.30 23.00 -20.58
C ILE A 143 -10.19 22.02 -21.39
N ASP A 144 -9.90 21.81 -22.67
CA ASP A 144 -10.67 20.96 -23.57
C ASP A 144 -9.94 19.66 -23.94
N GLN A 145 -10.49 18.53 -23.47
CA GLN A 145 -10.80 17.32 -24.28
C GLN A 145 -11.70 16.35 -23.51
#